data_AF-A0A7L6BIB6-F1
#
_entry.id   AF-A0A7L6BIB6-F1
#
_cell.length_a   1.000
_cell.length_b   1.000
_cell.length_c   1.000
_cell.angle_alpha   90.00
_cell.angle_beta   90.00
_cell.angle_gamma   90.00
#
_symmetry.space_group_name_H-M   'P 1'
#
loop_
_entity.id
_entity.type
_entity.pdbx_description
1 polymer ?
#
loop_
_entity_poly.entity_id
_entity_poly.type
_entity_poly.pdbx_seq_one_letter_code
_entity_poly.pdbx_strand_id
1 'polypeptide(L)' 'MLATEFKERIEQMSRGQVEVTVLENDDVLIRPAIDWNSVPDFVRNVFLEYLGIIKNGR' A
#
# COMPACT_ATOMS: atom_id res chain seq x y z
N MET A 1 -7.52 15.57 16.48
CA MET A 1 -6.73 15.38 15.25
C MET A 1 -7.67 14.78 14.23
N LEU A 2 -7.85 15.45 13.09
CA LEU A 2 -8.70 14.96 12.02
C LEU A 2 -8.03 13.73 11.36
N ALA A 3 -8.81 12.80 10.80
CA ALA A 3 -8.28 11.59 10.15
C ALA A 3 -7.25 11.92 9.04
N THR A 4 -7.43 13.05 8.35
CA THR A 4 -6.50 13.58 7.34
C THR A 4 -5.15 13.99 7.93
N GLU A 5 -5.13 14.70 9.06
CA GLU A 5 -3.89 15.13 9.73
C GLU A 5 -3.07 13.93 10.24
N PHE A 6 -3.75 12.87 10.68
CA PHE A 6 -3.09 11.65 11.11
C PHE A 6 -2.37 10.96 9.95
N LYS A 7 -3.06 10.78 8.80
CA LYS A 7 -2.48 10.17 7.61
C LYS A 7 -1.25 10.96 7.11
N GLU A 8 -1.38 12.26 6.94
CA GLU A 8 -0.30 13.13 6.45
C GLU A 8 0.95 13.05 7.34
N ARG A 9 0.76 13.02 8.66
CA ARG A 9 1.88 12.91 9.61
C ARG A 9 2.59 11.56 9.52
N ILE A 10 1.86 10.47 9.35
CA ILE A 10 2.45 9.14 9.15
C ILE A 10 3.22 9.09 7.82
N GLU A 11 2.67 9.64 6.74
CA GLU A 11 3.35 9.68 5.43
C GLU A 11 4.66 10.47 5.49
N GLN A 12 4.69 11.58 6.23
CA GLN A 12 5.91 12.36 6.45
C GLN A 12 6.97 11.58 7.25
N MET A 13 6.56 10.81 8.26
CA MET A 13 7.49 10.02 9.09
C MET A 13 8.02 8.77 8.36
N SER A 14 7.17 8.09 7.59
CA SER A 14 7.53 6.89 6.84
C SER A 14 8.24 7.20 5.52
N ARG A 15 8.21 8.46 5.07
CA ARG A 15 8.69 8.91 3.75
C ARG A 15 8.01 8.18 2.58
N GLY A 16 6.74 7.82 2.74
CA GLY A 16 5.98 7.09 1.74
C GLY A 16 4.48 7.19 1.96
N GLN A 17 3.70 6.89 0.93
CA GLN A 17 2.25 6.88 1.03
C GLN A 17 1.78 5.72 1.90
N VAL A 18 0.71 5.93 2.66
CA VAL A 18 0.08 4.87 3.47
C VAL A 18 -1.43 4.87 3.34
N GLU A 19 -2.00 3.68 3.46
CA GLU A 19 -3.42 3.49 3.71
C GLU A 19 -3.65 3.29 5.21
N VAL A 20 -4.58 4.05 5.78
CA VAL A 20 -4.96 3.96 7.20
C VAL A 20 -6.40 3.47 7.26
N THR A 21 -6.62 2.35 7.94
CA THR A 21 -7.96 1.79 8.19
C THR A 21 -8.18 1.71 9.69
N VAL A 22 -9.25 2.34 10.18
CA VAL A 22 -9.72 2.19 11.57
C VAL A 22 -10.71 1.03 11.60
N LEU A 23 -10.44 0.04 12.44
CA LEU A 23 -11.25 -1.15 12.60
C LEU A 23 -12.39 -0.92 13.62
N GLU A 24 -13.40 -1.78 13.61
CA GLU A 24 -14.57 -1.67 14.50
C GLU A 24 -14.22 -1.83 16.00
N ASN A 25 -13.06 -2.41 16.31
CA ASN A 25 -12.54 -2.59 17.66
C ASN A 25 -11.57 -1.47 18.09
N ASP A 26 -11.59 -0.33 17.40
CA ASP A 26 -10.70 0.82 17.60
C ASP A 26 -9.21 0.57 17.28
N ASP A 27 -8.86 -0.58 16.71
CA ASP A 27 -7.52 -0.83 16.20
C ASP A 27 -7.26 -0.06 14.90
N VAL A 28 -5.98 0.26 14.64
CA VAL A 28 -5.56 0.98 13.42
C VAL A 28 -4.62 0.11 12.60
N LEU A 29 -5.01 -0.20 11.36
CA LEU A 29 -4.14 -0.80 10.37
C LEU A 29 -3.50 0.30 9.52
N ILE A 30 -2.17 0.32 9.48
CA ILE A 30 -1.38 1.21 8.63
C ILE A 30 -0.60 0.34 7.65
N ARG A 31 -0.87 0.50 6.36
CA ARG A 31 -0.24 -0.28 5.28
C ARG A 31 0.50 0.65 4.33
N PRO A 32 1.71 0.29 3.84
CA PRO A 32 2.34 1.01 2.74
C PRO A 32 1.40 1.00 1.54
N ALA A 33 1.11 2.18 1.00
CA ALA A 33 0.39 2.29 -0.25
C ALA A 33 1.39 2.12 -1.40
N ILE A 34 1.12 1.16 -2.27
CA ILE A 34 1.92 0.92 -3.46
C ILE A 34 1.32 1.78 -4.58
N ASP A 35 2.06 2.79 -5.03
CA ASP A 35 1.72 3.49 -6.27
C ASP A 35 2.10 2.63 -7.47
N TRP A 36 1.12 1.92 -8.02
CA TRP A 36 1.34 1.04 -9.16
C TRP A 36 1.93 1.75 -10.37
N ASN A 37 1.77 3.07 -10.54
CA ASN A 37 2.34 3.79 -11.67
C ASN A 37 3.86 3.98 -11.57
N SER A 38 4.41 3.98 -10.36
CA SER A 38 5.84 4.23 -10.12
C SER A 38 6.62 2.99 -9.66
N VAL A 39 5.97 1.86 -9.39
CA VAL A 39 6.70 0.65 -9.03
C VAL A 39 7.52 0.08 -10.18
N PRO A 40 8.70 -0.50 -9.90
CA PRO A 40 9.45 -1.27 -10.88
C PRO A 40 8.64 -2.42 -11.49
N ASP A 41 8.84 -2.69 -12.78
CA ASP A 41 8.09 -3.70 -13.53
C ASP A 41 8.14 -5.09 -12.88
N PHE A 42 9.27 -5.47 -12.26
CA PHE A 42 9.38 -6.77 -11.60
C PHE A 42 8.41 -6.94 -10.42
N VAL A 43 8.13 -5.86 -9.66
CA VAL A 43 7.17 -5.88 -8.55
C VAL A 43 5.76 -6.06 -9.10
N ARG A 44 5.43 -5.33 -10.16
CA ARG A 44 4.15 -5.45 -10.87
C ARG A 44 3.96 -6.86 -11.42
N ASN A 45 4.99 -7.45 -12.02
CA ASN A 45 4.94 -8.80 -12.58
C ASN A 45 4.70 -9.86 -11.49
N VAL A 46 5.37 -9.77 -10.35
CA VAL A 46 5.13 -10.69 -9.21
C VAL A 46 3.67 -10.59 -8.73
N PHE A 47 3.11 -9.38 -8.65
CA PHE A 47 1.71 -9.20 -8.26
C PHE A 47 0.73 -9.75 -9.29
N LEU A 48 0.96 -9.48 -10.58
CA LEU A 48 0.11 -9.99 -11.66
C LEU A 48 0.17 -11.52 -11.77
N GLU A 49 1.32 -12.13 -11.46
CA GLU A 49 1.50 -13.57 -11.39
C GLU A 49 0.73 -14.17 -10.21
N TYR A 50 0.80 -13.54 -9.03
CA TYR A 50 -0.02 -13.93 -7.87
C TYR A 50 -1.52 -13.91 -8.17
N LEU A 51 -1.99 -12.92 -8.94
CA LEU A 51 -3.39 -12.85 -9.40
C LEU A 51 -3.73 -13.85 -10.51
N GLY A 52 -2.76 -14.57 -11.07
CA GLY A 52 -2.94 -15.50 -12.17
C GLY A 52 -3.24 -14.84 -13.53
N ILE A 53 -3.02 -13.52 -13.64
CA ILE A 53 -3.26 -12.74 -14.87
C ILE A 53 -2.18 -13.03 -15.91
N ILE A 54 -0.94 -13.13 -15.46
CA ILE A 54 0.21 -13.52 -16.29
C ILE A 54 0.79 -14.82 -15.77
N LYS A 55 1.36 -15.62 -16.67
CA LYS A 55 2.18 -16.79 -16.32
C LYS A 55 3.58 -16.52 -16.83
N ASN A 56 4.51 -16.18 -15.94
CA ASN A 56 5.92 -16.24 -16.30
C ASN A 56 6.30 -17.72 -16.35
N GLY A 57 6.38 -18.25 -17.57
CA GLY A 57 6.61 -19.67 -17.81
C GLY A 57 7.88 -20.16 -17.12
N ARG A 58 7.76 -21.28 -16.41
CA ARG A 58 8.81 -22.29 -16.41
C ARG A 58 8.53 -23.28 -17.54
#